data_AF-A0A4Y2ENL2-F1
#
_entry.id   AF-A0A4Y2ENL2-F1
#
_cell.length_a   1.000
_cell.length_b   1.000
_cell.length_c   1.000
_cell.angle_alpha   90.00
_cell.angle_beta   90.00
_cell.angle_gamma   90.00
#
_symmetry.space_group_name_H-M   'P 1'
#
loop_
_entity.id
_entity.type
_entity.pdbx_description
1 polymer ?
#
loop_
_entity_poly.entity_id
_entity_poly.type
_entity_poly.pdbx_seq_one_letter_code
_entity_poly.pdbx_strand_id
1 'polypeptide(L)'
;MGIDMKLAKREERVLLRVIEQENRRAKAHHSSEIDDNFMDSSEESSGTEDISDQPGPSSNIAQSSLEENINAQIELRMGIVRGRKCFLTPKIMAVLDRFHISQRSAVFILEAVAESLGHNIDELAINRNTIQRYREDFRKTKATRIKELFKENEPSFVCVHWDRKLLPALNV
;
A
#
# COMPACT_ATOMS: atom_id res chain seq x y z
N MET A 1 54.64 20.41 -2.55
CA MET A 1 53.59 19.69 -3.30
C MET A 1 52.26 20.35 -2.93
N GLY A 2 51.58 21.01 -3.87
CA GLY A 2 50.35 21.76 -3.57
C GLY A 2 49.16 20.80 -3.52
N ILE A 3 48.43 20.79 -2.41
CA ILE A 3 47.20 20.01 -2.26
C ILE A 3 46.05 20.85 -2.81
N ASP A 4 45.28 20.29 -3.75
CA ASP A 4 44.07 20.94 -4.26
C ASP A 4 43.01 20.99 -3.15
N MET A 5 42.85 22.17 -2.57
CA MET A 5 41.93 22.43 -1.46
C MET A 5 40.46 22.14 -1.83
N LYS A 6 40.10 22.19 -3.12
CA LYS A 6 38.72 21.86 -3.57
C LYS A 6 38.49 20.35 -3.56
N LEU A 7 39.53 19.58 -3.92
CA LEU A 7 39.49 18.12 -3.89
C LEU A 7 39.41 17.62 -2.44
N ALA A 8 40.27 18.15 -1.56
CA ALA A 8 40.27 17.80 -0.14
C ALA A 8 38.90 18.03 0.53
N LYS A 9 38.27 19.18 0.30
CA LYS A 9 36.91 19.50 0.80
C LYS A 9 35.81 18.62 0.19
N ARG A 10 36.03 18.05 -1.00
CA ARG A 10 35.08 17.10 -1.60
C ARG A 10 35.22 15.73 -0.93
N GLU A 11 36.45 15.28 -0.71
CA GLU A 11 36.76 14.01 -0.05
C GLU A 11 36.26 13.99 1.40
N GLU A 12 36.46 15.07 2.15
CA GLU A 12 35.96 15.22 3.52
C GLU A 12 34.42 15.09 3.60
N ARG A 13 33.70 15.72 2.67
CA ARG A 13 32.23 15.60 2.57
C ARG A 13 31.77 14.21 2.13
N VAL A 14 32.60 13.46 1.41
CA VAL A 14 32.31 12.07 1.06
C VAL A 14 32.49 11.20 2.31
N LEU A 15 33.59 11.36 3.03
CA LEU A 15 33.86 10.63 4.27
C LEU A 15 32.78 10.86 5.33
N LEU A 16 32.36 12.12 5.54
CA LEU A 16 31.27 12.44 6.47
C LEU A 16 29.96 11.72 6.11
N ARG A 17 29.63 11.62 4.81
CA ARG A 17 28.43 10.89 4.35
C ARG A 17 28.55 9.39 4.58
N VAL A 18 29.74 8.82 4.43
CA VAL A 18 29.98 7.39 4.68
C VAL A 18 29.84 7.09 6.17
N ILE A 19 30.45 7.90 7.04
CA ILE A 19 30.36 7.75 8.51
C ILE A 19 28.91 7.90 8.98
N GLU A 20 28.15 8.85 8.43
CA GLU A 20 26.74 9.03 8.78
C GLU A 20 25.87 7.84 8.33
N GLN A 21 26.14 7.30 7.13
CA GLN A 21 25.47 6.10 6.62
C GLN A 21 25.77 4.86 7.46
N GLU A 22 27.02 4.70 7.89
CA GLU A 22 27.44 3.60 8.76
C GLU A 22 26.80 3.70 10.15
N ASN A 23 26.76 4.90 10.75
CA ASN A 23 26.03 5.14 11.99
C ASN A 23 24.53 4.85 11.87
N ARG A 24 23.92 5.13 10.71
CA ARG A 24 22.52 4.76 10.43
C ARG A 24 22.34 3.25 10.34
N ARG A 25 23.30 2.52 9.76
CA ARG A 25 23.28 1.05 9.70
C ARG A 25 23.47 0.41 11.08
N ALA A 26 24.41 0.90 11.88
CA ALA A 26 24.67 0.40 13.24
C ALA A 26 23.43 0.54 14.14
N LYS A 27 22.72 1.68 14.07
CA LYS A 27 21.47 1.89 14.81
C LYS A 27 20.36 0.93 14.40
N ALA A 28 20.24 0.64 13.10
CA ALA A 28 19.26 -0.33 12.60
C ALA A 28 19.60 -1.77 13.02
N HIS A 29 20.88 -2.11 13.11
CA HIS A 29 21.32 -3.44 13.56
C HIS A 29 21.03 -3.66 15.05
N HIS A 30 21.28 -2.66 15.89
CA HIS A 30 20.99 -2.72 17.34
C HIS A 30 19.48 -2.80 17.64
N SER A 31 18.61 -2.20 16.82
CA SER A 31 17.17 -2.40 16.97
C SER A 31 16.72 -3.82 16.61
N SER A 32 17.42 -4.48 15.67
CA SER A 32 17.10 -5.85 15.27
C SER A 32 17.49 -6.89 16.33
N GLU A 33 18.62 -6.68 17.03
CA GLU A 33 19.08 -7.60 18.10
C GLU A 33 18.23 -7.55 19.38
N ILE A 34 17.48 -6.45 19.61
CA ILE A 34 16.60 -6.33 20.78
C ILE A 34 15.31 -7.13 20.58
N ASP A 35 14.76 -7.18 19.37
CA ASP A 35 13.49 -7.87 19.08
C ASP A 35 13.61 -9.41 19.10
N ASP A 36 14.81 -9.95 18.89
CA ASP A 36 15.06 -11.40 18.91
C ASP A 36 15.08 -12.02 20.32
N ASN A 37 15.02 -11.23 21.39
CA ASN A 37 15.08 -11.71 22.78
C ASN A 37 13.73 -11.79 23.51
N PHE A 38 12.60 -11.50 22.86
CA PHE A 38 11.26 -11.65 23.46
C PHE A 38 10.51 -12.84 22.85
N MET A 39 11.08 -14.02 23.02
CA MET A 39 10.38 -15.29 22.78
C MET A 39 10.37 -16.09 24.08
N ASP A 40 9.23 -16.08 24.77
CA ASP A 40 8.93 -17.17 25.70
C ASP A 40 7.41 -17.45 25.82
N SER A 41 7.13 -18.74 25.63
CA SER A 41 6.03 -19.55 26.15
C SER A 41 4.60 -19.43 25.59
N SER A 42 4.28 -20.46 24.83
CA SER A 42 2.99 -21.01 24.43
C SER A 42 2.18 -21.55 25.62
N GLU A 43 0.84 -21.43 25.60
CA GLU A 43 -0.07 -22.42 26.16
C GLU A 43 -1.35 -22.53 25.29
N GLU A 44 -1.80 -23.76 25.09
CA GLU A 44 -2.93 -24.15 24.25
C GLU A 44 -4.29 -23.92 24.93
N SER A 45 -5.37 -23.72 24.15
CA SER A 45 -6.69 -24.19 24.57
C SER A 45 -7.65 -24.41 23.40
N SER A 46 -8.24 -25.61 23.43
CA SER A 46 -9.21 -26.20 22.50
C SER A 46 -10.64 -25.70 22.75
N GLY A 47 -11.46 -25.64 21.70
CA GLY A 47 -12.89 -25.39 21.80
C GLY A 47 -13.60 -25.47 20.46
N THR A 48 -13.88 -26.68 20.00
CA THR A 48 -14.79 -26.98 18.89
C THR A 48 -16.24 -26.77 19.34
N GLU A 49 -17.06 -26.04 18.59
CA GLU A 49 -18.49 -26.39 18.41
C GLU A 49 -18.95 -26.06 16.97
N ASP A 50 -19.55 -27.08 16.39
CA ASP A 50 -20.10 -27.23 15.05
C ASP A 50 -21.54 -26.70 15.02
N ILE A 51 -21.84 -25.72 14.16
CA ILE A 51 -23.21 -25.47 13.71
C ILE A 51 -23.18 -25.16 12.22
N SER A 52 -23.44 -26.20 11.43
CA SER A 52 -23.84 -26.13 10.03
C SER A 52 -25.18 -25.39 9.89
N ASP A 53 -25.17 -24.27 9.15
CA ASP A 53 -26.32 -23.84 8.36
C ASP A 53 -25.84 -23.28 7.03
N GLN A 54 -26.14 -24.00 5.95
CA GLN A 54 -25.84 -23.63 4.56
C GLN A 54 -26.73 -22.47 4.09
N PRO A 55 -26.14 -21.43 3.49
CA PRO A 55 -26.68 -20.79 2.30
C PRO A 55 -25.77 -21.10 1.11
N GLY A 56 -26.38 -21.38 -0.05
CA GLY A 56 -25.70 -21.83 -1.28
C GLY A 56 -24.56 -20.92 -1.77
N PRO A 57 -23.84 -21.31 -2.84
CA PRO A 57 -22.53 -20.75 -3.21
C PRO A 57 -22.67 -19.28 -3.64
N SER A 58 -22.61 -18.40 -2.66
CA SER A 58 -22.61 -16.96 -2.86
C SER A 58 -21.18 -16.58 -3.22
N SER A 59 -20.99 -16.03 -4.42
CA SER A 59 -19.75 -15.49 -4.97
C SER A 59 -19.09 -14.36 -4.16
N ASN A 60 -19.52 -14.14 -2.91
CA ASN A 60 -19.16 -13.00 -2.08
C ASN A 60 -17.99 -13.29 -1.13
N ILE A 61 -17.78 -14.55 -0.73
CA ILE A 61 -16.73 -14.93 0.25
C ILE A 61 -15.33 -14.82 -0.36
N ALA A 62 -15.18 -15.14 -1.65
CA ALA A 62 -13.91 -14.97 -2.36
C ALA A 62 -13.61 -13.50 -2.69
N GLN A 63 -14.63 -12.63 -2.75
CA GLN A 63 -14.44 -11.19 -2.96
C GLN A 63 -13.98 -10.48 -1.69
N SER A 64 -14.51 -10.86 -0.51
CA SER A 64 -14.16 -10.22 0.76
C SER A 64 -12.72 -10.51 1.21
N SER A 65 -12.25 -11.76 1.15
CA SER A 65 -10.86 -12.10 1.49
C SER A 65 -9.85 -11.47 0.52
N LEU A 66 -10.26 -11.30 -0.74
CA LEU A 66 -9.50 -10.66 -1.79
C LEU A 66 -9.39 -9.14 -1.58
N GLU A 67 -10.47 -8.49 -1.15
CA GLU A 67 -10.48 -7.06 -0.81
C GLU A 67 -9.64 -6.76 0.44
N GLU A 68 -9.64 -7.66 1.44
CA GLU A 68 -8.82 -7.53 2.64
C GLU A 68 -7.31 -7.64 2.35
N ASN A 69 -6.90 -8.55 1.47
CA ASN A 69 -5.50 -8.67 1.04
C ASN A 69 -5.01 -7.43 0.29
N ILE A 70 -5.87 -6.84 -0.56
CA ILE A 70 -5.59 -5.57 -1.26
C ILE A 70 -5.36 -4.45 -0.25
N ASN A 71 -6.18 -4.39 0.80
CA ASN A 71 -6.03 -3.36 1.82
C ASN A 71 -4.71 -3.50 2.57
N ALA A 72 -4.36 -4.72 3.00
CA ALA A 72 -3.12 -5.00 3.72
C ALA A 72 -1.86 -4.70 2.88
N GLN A 73 -1.81 -5.08 1.60
CA GLN A 73 -0.64 -4.81 0.75
C GLN A 73 -0.47 -3.33 0.41
N ILE A 74 -1.57 -2.61 0.24
CA ILE A 74 -1.55 -1.17 0.03
C ILE A 74 -1.08 -0.47 1.30
N GLU A 75 -1.58 -0.88 2.46
CA GLU A 75 -1.16 -0.39 3.78
C GLU A 75 0.33 -0.67 4.07
N LEU A 76 0.86 -1.83 3.68
CA LEU A 76 2.29 -2.17 3.82
C LEU A 76 3.21 -1.38 2.88
N ARG A 77 2.79 -1.10 1.64
CA ARG A 77 3.54 -0.23 0.71
C ARG A 77 3.45 1.25 1.09
N MET A 78 2.42 1.61 1.83
CA MET A 78 2.19 2.96 2.32
C MET A 78 3.06 3.21 3.54
N GLY A 79 4.31 3.60 3.29
CA GLY A 79 5.16 4.15 4.34
C GLY A 79 4.41 5.26 5.08
N ILE A 80 4.34 5.14 6.41
CA ILE A 80 3.74 6.13 7.30
C ILE A 80 4.19 7.52 6.85
N VAL A 81 3.24 8.40 6.54
CA VAL A 81 3.56 9.80 6.22
C VAL A 81 4.22 10.37 7.47
N ARG A 82 5.54 10.60 7.40
CA ARG A 82 6.37 10.98 8.55
C ARG A 82 5.71 12.14 9.32
N GLY A 83 5.27 11.86 10.55
CA GLY A 83 4.74 12.86 11.47
C GLY A 83 3.29 13.30 11.27
N ARG A 84 2.52 12.73 10.31
CA ARG A 84 1.09 13.01 10.15
C ARG A 84 0.27 11.72 10.05
N LYS A 85 -0.90 11.70 10.67
CA LYS A 85 -1.84 10.57 10.63
C LYS A 85 -2.39 10.43 9.21
N CYS A 86 -2.20 9.25 8.61
CA CYS A 86 -2.80 8.93 7.33
C CYS A 86 -4.08 8.13 7.54
N PHE A 87 -5.21 8.61 7.03
CA PHE A 87 -6.49 7.91 7.02
C PHE A 87 -6.95 7.56 5.59
N LEU A 88 -6.09 7.77 4.60
CA LEU A 88 -6.38 7.48 3.20
C LEU A 88 -6.40 5.97 2.97
N THR A 89 -7.58 5.38 3.10
CA THR A 89 -7.78 3.95 2.84
C THR A 89 -7.98 3.66 1.35
N PRO A 90 -7.72 2.42 0.90
CA PRO A 90 -8.03 2.01 -0.47
C PRO A 90 -9.51 2.18 -0.83
N LYS A 91 -10.40 2.06 0.16
CA LYS A 91 -11.84 2.32 0.01
C LYS A 91 -12.10 3.78 -0.39
N ILE A 92 -11.46 4.75 0.27
CA ILE A 92 -11.55 6.16 -0.13
C ILE A 92 -11.00 6.34 -1.55
N MET A 93 -9.85 5.73 -1.88
CA MET A 93 -9.27 5.82 -3.23
C MET A 93 -10.21 5.28 -4.30
N ALA A 94 -10.84 4.13 -4.05
CA ALA A 94 -11.81 3.52 -4.95
C ALA A 94 -13.02 4.44 -5.20
N VAL A 95 -13.53 5.11 -4.16
CA VAL A 95 -14.62 6.09 -4.27
C VAL A 95 -14.18 7.28 -5.12
N LEU A 96 -13.02 7.88 -4.82
CA LEU A 96 -12.50 9.01 -5.59
C LEU A 96 -12.29 8.68 -7.08
N ASP A 97 -11.84 7.46 -7.39
CA ASP A 97 -11.67 7.00 -8.77
C ASP A 97 -13.01 6.74 -9.47
N ARG A 98 -13.98 6.11 -8.79
CA ARG A 98 -15.31 5.82 -9.35
C ARG A 98 -16.09 7.08 -9.72
N PHE A 99 -16.00 8.11 -8.88
CA PHE A 99 -16.68 9.39 -9.12
C PHE A 99 -15.83 10.40 -9.90
N HIS A 100 -14.70 9.98 -10.45
CA HIS A 100 -13.79 10.84 -11.21
C HIS A 100 -13.40 12.15 -10.49
N ILE A 101 -13.28 12.10 -9.16
CA ILE A 101 -12.98 13.27 -8.34
C ILE A 101 -11.54 13.71 -8.60
N SER A 102 -11.36 15.00 -8.86
CA SER A 102 -10.02 15.59 -9.05
C SER A 102 -9.23 15.59 -7.75
N GLN A 103 -7.90 15.60 -7.79
CA GLN A 103 -7.08 15.65 -6.57
C GLN A 103 -7.37 16.90 -5.72
N ARG A 104 -7.68 18.03 -6.37
CA ARG A 104 -8.02 19.27 -5.68
C ARG A 104 -9.37 19.15 -4.96
N SER A 105 -10.38 18.62 -5.65
CA SER A 105 -11.70 18.40 -5.07
C SER A 105 -11.64 17.39 -3.91
N ALA A 106 -10.82 16.35 -4.04
CA ALA A 106 -10.61 15.36 -2.98
C ALA A 106 -10.06 15.98 -1.70
N VAL A 107 -9.07 16.90 -1.80
CA VAL A 107 -8.55 17.63 -0.64
C VAL A 107 -9.67 18.37 0.09
N PHE A 108 -10.45 19.20 -0.62
CA PHE A 108 -11.52 19.99 -0.02
C PHE A 108 -12.61 19.12 0.64
N ILE A 109 -13.01 18.03 -0.01
CA ILE A 109 -14.02 17.12 0.54
C ILE A 109 -13.49 16.45 1.80
N LEU A 110 -12.25 15.95 1.77
CA LEU A 110 -11.66 15.25 2.90
C LEU A 110 -11.37 16.19 4.07
N GLU A 111 -10.97 17.43 3.81
CA GLU A 111 -10.80 18.47 4.83
C GLU A 111 -12.13 18.81 5.51
N ALA A 112 -13.18 19.11 4.72
CA ALA A 112 -14.50 19.43 5.26
C ALA A 112 -15.09 18.27 6.07
N VAL A 113 -14.90 17.03 5.62
CA VAL A 113 -15.33 15.83 6.36
C VAL A 113 -14.54 15.69 7.66
N ALA A 114 -13.22 15.83 7.61
CA ALA A 114 -12.38 15.75 8.81
C ALA A 114 -12.75 16.83 9.85
N GLU A 115 -12.98 18.07 9.40
CA GLU A 115 -13.41 19.18 10.24
C GLU A 115 -14.78 18.90 10.86
N SER A 116 -15.74 18.40 10.08
CA SER A 116 -17.08 18.04 10.58
C SER A 116 -17.07 16.90 11.61
N LEU A 117 -16.06 16.03 11.55
CA LEU A 117 -15.83 14.94 12.50
C LEU A 117 -15.02 15.39 13.73
N GLY A 118 -14.60 16.67 13.80
CA GLY A 118 -13.81 17.21 14.90
C GLY A 118 -12.33 16.81 14.87
N HIS A 119 -11.80 16.42 13.71
CA HIS A 119 -10.39 16.11 13.56
C HIS A 119 -9.56 17.35 13.21
N ASN A 120 -8.40 17.49 13.85
CA ASN A 120 -7.43 18.54 13.53
C ASN A 120 -6.82 18.31 12.15
N ILE A 121 -7.04 19.25 11.22
CA ILE A 121 -6.56 19.16 9.83
C ILE A 121 -5.03 19.08 9.78
N ASP A 122 -4.32 19.79 10.66
CA ASP A 122 -2.86 19.82 10.71
C ASP A 122 -2.22 18.48 11.09
N GLU A 123 -2.94 17.65 11.84
CA GLU A 123 -2.50 16.31 12.20
C GLU A 123 -2.65 15.32 11.04
N LEU A 124 -3.48 15.64 10.04
CA LEU A 124 -3.83 14.73 8.96
C LEU A 124 -2.92 14.89 7.74
N ALA A 125 -2.64 13.77 7.09
CA ALA A 125 -1.86 13.73 5.86
C ALA A 125 -2.67 14.11 4.60
N ILE A 126 -3.57 15.10 4.69
CA ILE A 126 -4.38 15.57 3.55
C ILE A 126 -3.58 16.60 2.77
N ASN A 127 -2.84 16.15 1.77
CA ASN A 127 -2.25 17.05 0.79
C ASN A 127 -2.40 16.48 -0.62
N ARG A 128 -2.40 17.38 -1.62
CA ARG A 128 -2.60 17.01 -3.02
C ARG A 128 -1.61 15.95 -3.52
N ASN A 129 -0.33 16.06 -3.14
CA ASN A 129 0.71 15.14 -3.58
C ASN A 129 0.58 13.76 -2.91
N THR A 130 0.18 13.71 -1.65
CA THR A 130 -0.10 12.47 -0.92
C THR A 130 -1.28 11.77 -1.57
N ILE A 131 -2.41 12.45 -1.79
CA ILE A 131 -3.57 11.83 -2.46
C ILE A 131 -3.21 11.35 -3.86
N GLN A 132 -2.42 12.13 -4.62
CA GLN A 132 -1.94 11.70 -5.92
C GLN A 132 -1.13 10.40 -5.84
N ARG A 133 -0.10 10.36 -4.98
CA ARG A 133 0.75 9.18 -4.81
C ARG A 133 -0.06 7.96 -4.38
N TYR A 134 -0.98 8.15 -3.44
CA TYR A 134 -1.87 7.10 -2.95
C TYR A 134 -2.76 6.54 -4.06
N ARG A 135 -3.32 7.40 -4.93
CA ARG A 135 -4.09 6.96 -6.09
C ARG A 135 -3.23 6.22 -7.11
N GLU A 136 -2.02 6.69 -7.36
CA GLU A 136 -1.09 6.01 -8.27
C GLU A 136 -0.73 4.61 -7.76
N ASP A 137 -0.42 4.47 -6.48
CA ASP A 137 -0.07 3.19 -5.89
C ASP A 137 -1.28 2.26 -5.80
N PHE A 138 -2.46 2.77 -5.43
CA PHE A 138 -3.72 2.03 -5.48
C PHE A 138 -3.99 1.47 -6.90
N ARG A 139 -3.80 2.29 -7.95
CA ARG A 139 -3.99 1.86 -9.34
C ARG A 139 -2.93 0.86 -9.80
N LYS A 140 -1.66 1.02 -9.39
CA LYS A 140 -0.60 0.05 -9.68
C LYS A 140 -0.93 -1.30 -9.05
N THR A 141 -1.27 -1.33 -7.76
CA THR A 141 -1.64 -2.56 -7.05
C THR A 141 -2.84 -3.23 -7.71
N LYS A 142 -3.88 -2.44 -8.03
CA LYS A 142 -5.05 -2.96 -8.75
C LYS A 142 -4.69 -3.55 -10.11
N ALA A 143 -3.82 -2.89 -10.89
CA ALA A 143 -3.38 -3.38 -12.19
C ALA A 143 -2.54 -4.65 -12.09
N THR A 144 -1.62 -4.72 -11.12
CA THR A 144 -0.83 -5.93 -10.85
C THR A 144 -1.73 -7.10 -10.47
N ARG A 145 -2.72 -6.87 -9.60
CA ARG A 145 -3.65 -7.92 -9.20
C ARG A 145 -4.51 -8.42 -10.36
N ILE A 146 -5.01 -7.53 -11.21
CA ILE A 146 -5.74 -7.92 -12.43
C ILE A 146 -4.86 -8.79 -13.33
N LYS A 147 -3.56 -8.47 -13.46
CA LYS A 147 -2.61 -9.29 -14.25
C LYS A 147 -2.37 -10.65 -13.61
N GLU A 148 -2.24 -10.72 -12.29
CA GLU A 148 -2.05 -11.99 -11.57
C GLU A 148 -3.29 -12.87 -11.69
N LEU A 149 -4.49 -12.32 -11.45
CA LEU A 149 -5.77 -13.02 -11.66
C LEU A 149 -5.90 -13.57 -13.08
N PHE A 150 -5.46 -12.81 -14.08
CA PHE A 150 -5.50 -13.26 -15.47
C PHE A 150 -4.55 -14.45 -15.72
N LYS A 151 -3.37 -14.47 -15.09
CA LYS A 151 -2.43 -15.59 -15.18
C LYS A 151 -2.89 -16.82 -14.40
N GLU A 152 -3.50 -16.63 -13.22
CA GLU A 152 -4.06 -17.73 -12.42
C GLU A 152 -5.16 -18.47 -13.18
N ASN A 153 -5.95 -17.74 -13.97
CA ASN A 153 -7.07 -18.28 -14.74
C ASN A 153 -6.71 -18.48 -16.23
N GLU A 154 -5.43 -18.67 -16.57
CA GLU A 154 -4.87 -18.58 -17.93
C GLU A 154 -5.79 -19.23 -18.99
N PRO A 155 -6.55 -18.44 -19.75
CA PRO A 155 -7.43 -18.98 -20.78
C PRO A 155 -6.59 -19.45 -21.97
N SER A 156 -6.89 -20.65 -22.49
CA SER A 156 -6.15 -21.25 -23.61
C SER A 156 -6.04 -20.33 -24.84
N PHE A 157 -7.08 -19.58 -25.13
CA PHE A 157 -7.08 -18.51 -26.12
C PHE A 157 -8.14 -17.47 -25.77
N VAL A 158 -7.88 -16.20 -26.09
CA VAL A 158 -8.83 -15.10 -25.93
C VAL A 158 -8.83 -14.29 -27.22
N CYS A 159 -10.00 -14.14 -27.84
CA CYS A 159 -10.19 -13.25 -28.99
C CYS A 159 -10.62 -11.87 -28.49
N VAL A 160 -9.79 -10.85 -28.73
CA VAL A 160 -10.08 -9.46 -28.37
C VAL A 160 -10.43 -8.67 -29.64
N HIS A 161 -11.57 -7.98 -29.64
CA HIS A 161 -11.97 -7.07 -30.70
C HIS A 161 -11.15 -5.76 -30.62
N TRP A 162 -11.02 -5.04 -31.74
CA TRP A 162 -10.21 -3.81 -31.79
C TRP A 162 -10.75 -2.67 -30.90
N ASP A 163 -12.03 -2.74 -30.52
CA ASP A 163 -12.66 -1.83 -29.56
C ASP A 163 -12.44 -2.22 -28.08
N ARG A 164 -11.57 -3.23 -27.83
CA ARG A 164 -11.22 -3.79 -26.51
C ARG A 164 -12.32 -4.66 -25.88
N LYS A 165 -13.33 -5.09 -26.63
CA LYS A 165 -14.29 -6.10 -26.15
C LYS A 165 -13.74 -7.51 -26.30
N LEU A 166 -14.11 -8.39 -25.38
CA LEU A 166 -13.89 -9.82 -25.51
C LEU A 166 -14.95 -10.39 -26.45
N LEU A 167 -14.53 -11.16 -27.45
CA LEU A 167 -15.45 -11.90 -28.31
C LEU A 167 -15.84 -13.22 -27.62
N PRO A 168 -17.05 -13.72 -27.87
CA PRO A 168 -17.42 -15.07 -27.46
C PRO A 168 -16.42 -16.08 -28.01
N ALA A 169 -16.13 -17.13 -27.24
CA ALA A 169 -15.33 -18.23 -27.74
C ALA A 169 -15.97 -18.77 -29.02
N LEU A 170 -15.16 -18.92 -30.07
CA LEU A 170 -15.60 -19.65 -31.26
C LEU A 170 -15.72 -21.12 -30.82
N ASN A 171 -16.95 -21.62 -30.67
CA ASN A 171 -17.19 -23.05 -30.49
C ASN A 171 -16.69 -23.74 -31.76
N VAL A 172 -15.51 -24.36 -31.69
CA VAL A 172 -15.00 -25.29 -32.70
C VAL A 172 -15.37 -26.70 -32.27
#